data_AF-A0A2W7B3V1-F1
#
_entry.id   AF-A0A2W7B3V1-F1
#
_cell.length_a   1.000
_cell.length_b   1.000
_cell.length_c   1.000
_cell.angle_alpha   90.00
_cell.angle_beta   90.00
_cell.angle_gamma   90.00
#
_symmetry.space_group_name_H-M   'P 1'
#
loop_
_entity.id
_entity.type
_entity.pdbx_description
1 polymer ?
#
loop_
_entity_poly.entity_id
_entity_poly.type
_entity_poly.pdbx_seq_one_letter_code
_entity_poly.pdbx_strand_id
1 'polypeptide(L)'
;MVNIMPDGDIVHKRLGRLYQESYKWLCEGKASLGECARVLLKALCKDIAQKGDLPIKLAKEIGITLDKTINHGRENVLINWASLSVEIDKLVHQCDGRPDLKELILRAVKGLINDFRYERVVDSQNISIEIVKRYMIEVYDSSFKEKIPLIPEHYVGIDQIHLNQSINDMEPSIIATINQWAKQVIINGGVKKLRLPRFSKKRAIDLEENLL
;
A
#
# COMPACT_ATOMS: atom_id res chain seq x y z
N MET A 1 3.96 -19.08 -16.82
CA MET A 1 2.94 -19.99 -17.37
C MET A 1 1.56 -19.36 -17.23
N VAL A 2 1.01 -18.91 -18.36
CA VAL A 2 -0.39 -18.50 -18.51
C VAL A 2 -1.23 -19.77 -18.59
N ASN A 3 -2.32 -19.88 -17.82
CA ASN A 3 -3.35 -20.87 -18.11
C ASN A 3 -4.43 -20.17 -18.92
N ILE A 4 -4.75 -20.72 -20.09
CA ILE A 4 -5.93 -20.36 -20.85
C ILE A 4 -7.06 -21.24 -20.30
N MET A 5 -8.08 -20.62 -19.74
CA MET A 5 -9.30 -21.31 -19.31
C MET A 5 -10.11 -21.72 -20.55
N PRO A 6 -11.03 -22.70 -20.45
CA PRO A 6 -11.81 -23.19 -21.60
C PRO A 6 -12.65 -22.12 -22.31
N ASP A 7 -12.92 -21.01 -21.64
CA ASP A 7 -13.65 -19.82 -22.12
C ASP A 7 -12.74 -18.76 -22.76
N GLY A 8 -11.42 -18.99 -22.83
CA GLY A 8 -10.45 -18.06 -23.38
C GLY A 8 -9.94 -17.02 -22.38
N ASP A 9 -10.35 -17.08 -21.10
CA ASP A 9 -9.80 -16.21 -20.08
C ASP A 9 -8.36 -16.65 -19.74
N ILE A 10 -7.41 -15.77 -20.02
CA ILE A 10 -6.05 -15.86 -19.49
C ILE A 10 -6.17 -15.58 -17.98
N VAL A 11 -5.45 -16.32 -17.14
CA VAL A 11 -5.31 -16.01 -15.69
C VAL A 11 -3.84 -16.06 -15.31
N HIS A 12 -3.33 -15.00 -14.69
CA HIS A 12 -1.93 -14.97 -14.23
C HIS A 12 -1.78 -15.61 -12.86
N LYS A 13 -1.22 -16.82 -12.81
CA LYS A 13 -1.07 -17.63 -11.57
C LYS A 13 -0.37 -16.91 -10.41
N ARG A 14 0.52 -15.95 -10.68
CA ARG A 14 1.26 -15.21 -9.65
C ARG A 14 0.45 -14.07 -9.02
N LEU A 15 -0.53 -13.53 -9.75
CA LEU A 15 -1.35 -12.43 -9.30
C LEU A 15 -2.56 -12.99 -8.54
N GLY A 16 -2.78 -12.50 -7.31
CA GLY A 16 -3.90 -12.95 -6.51
C GLY A 16 -5.24 -12.69 -7.19
N ARG A 17 -6.24 -13.56 -6.96
CA ARG A 17 -7.58 -13.44 -7.57
C ARG A 17 -8.21 -12.05 -7.38
N LEU A 18 -7.95 -11.40 -6.25
CA LEU A 18 -8.45 -10.05 -5.96
C LEU A 18 -8.01 -9.00 -6.99
N TYR A 19 -6.84 -9.18 -7.60
CA TYR A 19 -6.20 -8.18 -8.46
C TYR A 19 -6.29 -8.50 -9.96
N GLN A 20 -6.81 -9.68 -10.33
CA GLN A 20 -6.94 -10.09 -11.74
C GLN A 20 -7.79 -9.11 -12.54
N GLU A 21 -8.89 -8.63 -11.97
CA GLU A 21 -9.76 -7.64 -12.63
C GLU A 21 -9.03 -6.31 -12.85
N SER A 22 -8.33 -5.80 -11.83
CA SER A 22 -7.53 -4.57 -11.94
C SER A 22 -6.47 -4.68 -13.04
N TYR A 23 -5.80 -5.83 -13.11
CA TYR A 23 -4.80 -6.09 -14.13
C TYR A 23 -5.39 -6.18 -15.54
N LYS A 24 -6.52 -6.87 -15.70
CA LYS A 24 -7.25 -6.95 -16.98
C LYS A 24 -7.65 -5.56 -17.46
N TRP A 25 -8.21 -4.72 -16.58
CA TRP A 25 -8.62 -3.36 -16.93
C TRP A 25 -7.45 -2.48 -17.38
N LEU A 26 -6.30 -2.62 -16.73
CA LEU A 26 -5.08 -1.92 -17.16
C LEU A 26 -4.61 -2.37 -18.55
N CYS A 27 -4.68 -3.68 -18.82
CA CYS A 27 -4.24 -4.22 -20.11
C CYS A 27 -5.24 -3.96 -21.24
N GLU A 28 -6.54 -3.78 -20.96
CA GLU A 28 -7.53 -3.50 -22.00
C GLU A 28 -7.50 -2.05 -22.48
N GLY A 29 -7.01 -1.11 -21.67
CA GLY A 29 -6.90 0.31 -22.02
C GLY A 29 -8.23 1.03 -22.26
N LYS A 30 -9.37 0.39 -21.96
CA LYS A 30 -10.73 0.92 -22.22
C LYS A 30 -11.26 1.83 -21.10
N ALA A 31 -10.69 1.72 -19.90
CA ALA A 31 -11.10 2.51 -18.73
C ALA A 31 -10.11 3.65 -18.48
N SER A 32 -10.60 4.75 -17.91
CA SER A 32 -9.70 5.83 -17.50
C SER A 32 -8.77 5.38 -16.36
N LEU A 33 -7.60 6.01 -16.23
CA LEU A 33 -6.67 5.72 -15.13
C LEU A 33 -7.34 5.85 -13.75
N GLY A 34 -8.28 6.80 -13.58
CA GLY A 34 -9.03 6.94 -12.34
C GLY A 34 -9.98 5.77 -12.05
N GLU A 35 -10.57 5.18 -13.09
CA GLU A 35 -11.40 3.98 -12.97
C GLU A 35 -10.56 2.74 -12.68
N CYS A 36 -9.42 2.58 -13.36
CA CYS A 36 -8.45 1.52 -13.08
C CYS A 36 -7.94 1.61 -11.63
N ALA A 37 -7.53 2.80 -11.18
CA ALA A 37 -7.09 3.04 -9.81
C ALA A 37 -8.19 2.68 -8.80
N ARG A 38 -9.45 2.97 -9.13
CA ARG A 38 -10.58 2.66 -8.24
C ARG A 38 -10.82 1.15 -8.10
N VAL A 39 -10.74 0.39 -9.19
CA VAL A 39 -10.86 -1.08 -9.14
C VAL A 39 -9.70 -1.68 -8.34
N LEU A 40 -8.48 -1.20 -8.56
CA LEU A 40 -7.29 -1.60 -7.81
C LEU A 40 -7.40 -1.28 -6.31
N LEU A 41 -7.84 -0.08 -5.96
CA LEU A 41 -8.07 0.30 -4.56
C LEU A 41 -9.17 -0.54 -3.91
N LYS A 42 -10.23 -0.91 -4.64
CA LYS A 42 -11.25 -1.83 -4.12
C LYS A 42 -10.65 -3.20 -3.77
N ALA A 43 -9.79 -3.74 -4.63
CA ALA A 43 -9.07 -4.98 -4.37
C ALA A 43 -8.14 -4.85 -3.15
N LEU A 44 -7.33 -3.80 -3.10
CA LEU A 44 -6.41 -3.52 -1.99
C LEU A 44 -7.14 -3.33 -0.65
N CYS A 45 -8.26 -2.61 -0.64
CA CYS A 45 -9.09 -2.44 0.55
C CYS A 45 -9.57 -3.78 1.12
N LYS A 46 -10.01 -4.68 0.22
CA LYS A 46 -10.46 -6.02 0.61
C LYS A 46 -9.30 -6.87 1.11
N ASP A 47 -8.15 -6.77 0.46
CA ASP A 47 -6.95 -7.49 0.84
C ASP A 47 -6.45 -7.08 2.24
N ILE A 48 -6.33 -5.77 2.50
CA ILE A 48 -5.98 -5.22 3.83
C ILE A 48 -7.00 -5.68 4.88
N ALA A 49 -8.30 -5.63 4.58
CA ALA A 49 -9.34 -6.09 5.50
C ALA A 49 -9.22 -7.59 5.83
N GLN A 50 -8.84 -8.43 4.86
CA GLN A 50 -8.63 -9.87 5.05
C GLN A 50 -7.35 -10.18 5.85
N LYS A 51 -6.34 -9.30 5.78
CA LYS A 51 -5.11 -9.42 6.57
C LYS A 51 -5.33 -9.09 8.06
N GLY A 52 -6.39 -8.34 8.39
CA GLY A 52 -6.86 -8.12 9.76
C GLY A 52 -6.04 -7.09 10.56
N ASP A 53 -6.21 -7.09 11.88
CA ASP A 53 -5.76 -5.99 12.76
C ASP A 53 -4.33 -6.16 13.30
N LEU A 54 -3.67 -7.31 13.11
CA LEU A 54 -2.34 -7.57 13.67
C LEU A 54 -1.31 -6.49 13.27
N PRO A 55 -1.18 -6.09 11.99
CA PRO A 55 -0.24 -5.03 11.60
C PRO A 55 -0.56 -3.67 12.24
N ILE A 56 -1.84 -3.37 12.50
CA ILE A 56 -2.25 -2.12 13.15
C ILE A 56 -1.86 -2.12 14.63
N LYS A 57 -1.99 -3.25 15.32
CA LYS A 57 -1.55 -3.41 16.71
C LYS A 57 -0.03 -3.25 16.83
N LEU A 58 0.71 -3.98 16.00
CA LEU A 58 2.17 -3.89 15.94
C LEU A 58 2.65 -2.47 15.62
N ALA A 59 2.01 -1.78 14.66
CA ALA A 59 2.36 -0.41 14.32
C ALA A 59 2.22 0.56 15.50
N LYS A 60 1.21 0.36 16.37
CA LYS A 60 1.01 1.17 17.57
C LYS A 60 2.10 0.90 18.61
N GLU A 61 2.38 -0.36 18.90
CA GLU A 61 3.40 -0.76 19.87
C GLU A 61 4.79 -0.29 19.44
N ILE A 62 5.17 -0.55 18.19
CA ILE A 62 6.43 -0.09 17.60
C ILE A 62 6.49 1.44 17.55
N GLY A 63 5.37 2.10 17.23
CA GLY A 63 5.29 3.56 17.22
C GLY A 63 5.62 4.17 18.57
N ILE A 64 5.16 3.56 19.67
CA ILE A 64 5.50 3.99 21.04
C ILE A 64 7.00 3.80 21.31
N THR A 65 7.59 2.68 20.92
CA THR A 65 9.02 2.42 21.08
C THR A 65 9.86 3.44 20.31
N LEU A 66 9.55 3.65 19.04
CA LEU A 66 10.25 4.61 18.18
C LEU A 66 10.12 6.05 18.69
N ASP A 67 8.90 6.47 19.09
CA ASP A 67 8.68 7.82 19.60
C ASP A 67 9.50 8.09 20.86
N LYS A 68 9.54 7.13 21.80
CA LYS A 68 10.42 7.21 22.96
C LYS A 68 11.87 7.34 22.54
N THR A 69 12.39 6.45 21.68
CA THR A 69 13.80 6.48 21.30
C THR A 69 14.18 7.79 20.59
N ILE A 70 13.32 8.30 19.71
CA ILE A 70 13.57 9.54 18.97
C ILE A 70 13.51 10.76 19.90
N ASN A 71 12.51 10.83 20.79
CA ASN A 71 12.38 11.95 21.72
C ASN A 71 13.49 11.96 22.78
N HIS A 72 13.95 10.80 23.28
CA HIS A 72 15.11 10.72 24.17
C HIS A 72 16.43 11.00 23.42
N GLY A 73 16.53 10.65 22.13
CA GLY A 73 17.71 10.94 21.31
C GLY A 73 17.92 12.44 21.02
N ARG A 74 16.86 13.26 21.12
CA ARG A 74 16.96 14.74 21.02
C ARG A 74 17.72 15.38 22.20
N GLU A 75 18.03 14.62 23.24
CA GLU A 75 18.80 15.05 24.42
C GLU A 75 20.33 14.83 24.27
N ASN A 76 20.87 14.88 23.04
CA ASN A 76 22.29 14.65 22.68
C ASN A 76 22.80 13.21 22.90
N VAL A 77 21.93 12.22 22.95
CA VAL A 77 22.32 10.80 23.00
C VAL A 77 22.28 10.21 21.60
N LEU A 78 23.42 9.67 21.14
CA LEU A 78 23.53 9.02 19.84
C LEU A 78 22.65 7.76 19.81
N ILE A 79 21.64 7.74 18.92
CA ILE A 79 20.70 6.62 18.82
C ILE A 79 21.40 5.39 18.25
N ASN A 80 21.38 4.27 18.99
CA ASN A 80 21.83 2.99 18.48
C ASN A 80 20.74 2.33 17.61
N TRP A 81 20.73 2.70 16.32
CA TRP A 81 19.78 2.18 15.34
C TRP A 81 19.83 0.66 15.16
N ALA A 82 21.00 0.03 15.33
CA ALA A 82 21.14 -1.41 15.21
C ALA A 82 20.42 -2.14 16.36
N SER A 83 20.61 -1.69 17.60
CA SER A 83 19.90 -2.22 18.75
C SER A 83 18.39 -2.03 18.65
N LEU A 84 17.93 -0.86 18.19
CA LEU A 84 16.52 -0.56 17.97
C LEU A 84 15.90 -1.50 16.92
N SER A 85 16.61 -1.74 15.81
CA SER A 85 16.17 -2.69 14.78
C SER A 85 16.01 -4.10 15.34
N VAL A 86 16.95 -4.57 16.17
CA VAL A 86 16.89 -5.90 16.80
C VAL A 86 15.74 -6.00 17.82
N GLU A 87 15.48 -4.94 18.58
CA GLU A 87 14.36 -4.88 19.52
C GLU A 87 13.01 -5.01 18.81
N ILE A 88 12.83 -4.26 17.72
CA ILE A 88 11.63 -4.30 16.88
C ILE A 88 11.46 -5.67 16.22
N ASP A 89 12.55 -6.27 15.70
CA ASP A 89 12.52 -7.63 15.16
C ASP A 89 12.01 -8.61 16.23
N LYS A 90 12.51 -8.53 17.47
CA LYS A 90 12.04 -9.39 18.57
C LYS A 90 10.56 -9.17 18.87
N LEU A 91 10.11 -7.91 18.98
CA LEU A 91 8.71 -7.57 19.26
C LEU A 91 7.78 -8.21 18.24
N VAL A 92 8.07 -8.06 16.94
CA VAL A 92 7.22 -8.62 15.89
C VAL A 92 7.22 -10.15 15.88
N HIS A 93 8.38 -10.78 16.12
CA HIS A 93 8.46 -12.24 16.12
C HIS A 93 7.75 -12.88 17.32
N GLN A 94 7.76 -12.21 18.47
CA GLN A 94 7.11 -12.69 19.71
C GLN A 94 5.57 -12.62 19.66
N CYS A 95 4.98 -11.72 18.87
CA CYS A 95 3.52 -11.65 18.75
C CYS A 95 2.95 -12.86 17.99
N ASP A 96 1.84 -13.43 18.43
CA ASP A 96 1.16 -14.47 17.65
C ASP A 96 0.58 -13.92 16.34
N GLY A 97 0.67 -14.73 15.27
CA GLY A 97 0.02 -14.40 14.01
C GLY A 97 0.76 -14.87 12.76
N ARG A 98 0.20 -14.48 11.61
CA ARG A 98 0.65 -14.89 10.29
C ARG A 98 2.08 -14.40 9.97
N PRO A 99 3.03 -15.28 9.61
CA PRO A 99 4.40 -14.89 9.29
C PRO A 99 4.52 -13.88 8.14
N ASP A 100 3.69 -14.01 7.11
CA ASP A 100 3.72 -13.09 5.96
C ASP A 100 3.35 -11.65 6.35
N LEU A 101 2.42 -11.48 7.31
CA LEU A 101 2.04 -10.16 7.81
C LEU A 101 3.14 -9.53 8.67
N LYS A 102 3.83 -10.35 9.46
CA LYS A 102 5.00 -9.95 10.25
C LYS A 102 6.13 -9.45 9.36
N GLU A 103 6.38 -10.13 8.25
CA GLU A 103 7.41 -9.71 7.30
C GLU A 103 7.07 -8.35 6.66
N LEU A 104 5.83 -8.15 6.22
CA LEU A 104 5.40 -6.90 5.60
C LEU A 104 5.51 -5.70 6.56
N ILE A 105 5.08 -5.86 7.82
CA ILE A 105 5.21 -4.79 8.81
C ILE A 105 6.67 -4.53 9.17
N LEU A 106 7.53 -5.56 9.21
CA LEU A 106 8.97 -5.38 9.45
C LEU A 106 9.65 -4.61 8.32
N ARG A 107 9.33 -4.91 7.05
CA ARG A 107 9.84 -4.12 5.91
C ARG A 107 9.46 -2.66 6.03
N ALA A 108 8.18 -2.39 6.31
CA ALA A 108 7.66 -1.03 6.50
C ALA A 108 8.40 -0.27 7.62
N VAL A 109 8.59 -0.91 8.78
CA VAL A 109 9.25 -0.32 9.94
C VAL A 109 10.74 -0.13 9.70
N LYS A 110 11.44 -1.10 9.10
CA LYS A 110 12.87 -0.98 8.77
C LYS A 110 13.12 0.15 7.78
N GLY A 111 12.25 0.31 6.78
CA GLY A 111 12.27 1.46 5.88
C GLY A 111 12.13 2.79 6.64
N LEU A 112 11.22 2.85 7.62
CA LEU A 112 11.02 4.05 8.44
C LEU A 112 12.24 4.37 9.33
N ILE A 113 12.82 3.36 9.99
CA ILE A 113 14.05 3.50 10.78
C ILE A 113 15.18 4.04 9.90
N ASN A 114 15.32 3.50 8.69
CA ASN A 114 16.32 3.95 7.73
C ASN A 114 16.13 5.43 7.39
N ASP A 115 14.89 5.87 7.19
CA ASP A 115 14.62 7.28 6.91
C ASP A 115 14.92 8.20 8.10
N PHE A 116 14.64 7.78 9.33
CA PHE A 116 15.07 8.51 10.53
C PHE A 116 16.58 8.58 10.67
N ARG A 117 17.29 7.46 10.42
CA ARG A 117 18.75 7.39 10.51
C ARG A 117 19.46 8.35 9.56
N TYR A 118 18.87 8.58 8.38
CA TYR A 118 19.44 9.44 7.34
C TYR A 118 18.71 10.78 7.22
N GLU A 119 18.01 11.21 8.27
CA GLU A 119 17.35 12.53 8.38
C GLU A 119 16.44 12.88 7.18
N ARG A 120 15.82 11.87 6.60
CA ARG A 120 14.83 12.08 5.54
C ARG A 120 13.55 12.63 6.14
N VAL A 121 12.80 13.38 5.33
CA VAL A 121 11.54 14.00 5.77
C VAL A 121 10.53 12.91 6.14
N VAL A 122 10.22 12.82 7.43
CA VAL A 122 9.27 11.88 8.02
C VAL A 122 8.34 12.64 8.96
N ASP A 123 7.04 12.34 8.91
CA ASP A 123 6.09 12.83 9.92
C ASP A 123 6.35 12.13 11.26
N SER A 124 7.23 12.74 12.05
CA SER A 124 7.58 12.26 13.39
C SER A 124 6.47 12.46 14.43
N GLN A 125 5.42 13.25 14.14
CA GLN A 125 4.33 13.48 15.08
C GLN A 125 3.35 12.31 15.13
N ASN A 126 3.31 11.47 14.09
CA ASN A 126 2.37 10.37 13.98
C ASN A 126 3.04 9.08 13.47
N ILE A 127 4.09 8.62 14.15
CA ILE A 127 4.88 7.44 13.75
C ILE A 127 4.01 6.22 13.47
N SER A 128 3.00 5.95 14.30
CA SER A 128 2.07 4.82 14.08
C SER A 128 1.32 4.92 12.74
N ILE A 129 0.90 6.13 12.35
CA ILE A 129 0.22 6.37 11.07
C ILE A 129 1.20 6.14 9.91
N GLU A 130 2.44 6.62 10.04
CA GLU A 130 3.46 6.44 9.01
C GLU A 130 3.84 4.95 8.84
N ILE A 131 3.96 4.19 9.93
CA ILE A 131 4.17 2.73 9.86
C ILE A 131 3.01 2.05 9.12
N VAL A 132 1.76 2.35 9.49
CA VAL A 132 0.59 1.74 8.84
C VAL A 132 0.51 2.09 7.36
N LYS A 133 0.77 3.35 6.99
CA LYS A 133 0.84 3.79 5.60
C LYS A 133 1.86 2.98 4.82
N ARG A 134 3.09 2.87 5.33
CA ARG A 134 4.16 2.08 4.69
C ARG A 134 3.79 0.61 4.58
N TYR A 135 3.19 0.03 5.62
CA TYR A 135 2.68 -1.33 5.57
C TYR A 135 1.64 -1.53 4.45
N MET A 136 0.69 -0.60 4.28
CA MET A 136 -0.29 -0.68 3.21
C MET A 136 0.34 -0.54 1.81
N ILE A 137 1.42 0.24 1.69
CA ILE A 137 2.24 0.32 0.46
C ILE A 137 2.96 -1.01 0.21
N GLU A 138 3.59 -1.62 1.22
CA GLU A 138 4.21 -2.94 1.10
C GLU A 138 3.20 -4.02 0.68
N VAL A 139 1.96 -3.96 1.19
CA VAL A 139 0.88 -4.85 0.73
C VAL A 139 0.57 -4.61 -0.75
N TYR A 140 0.44 -3.35 -1.17
CA TYR A 140 0.21 -2.98 -2.56
C TYR A 140 1.34 -3.50 -3.47
N ASP A 141 2.59 -3.24 -3.12
CA ASP A 141 3.74 -3.62 -3.94
C ASP A 141 3.86 -5.16 -4.03
N SER A 142 3.87 -5.84 -2.88
CA SER A 142 4.06 -7.29 -2.80
C SER A 142 2.89 -8.11 -3.37
N SER A 143 1.66 -7.58 -3.29
CA SER A 143 0.46 -8.31 -3.73
C SER A 143 0.05 -7.97 -5.15
N PHE A 144 0.46 -6.80 -5.66
CA PHE A 144 0.14 -6.33 -7.00
C PHE A 144 1.38 -6.09 -7.86
N LYS A 145 2.15 -5.01 -7.63
CA LYS A 145 3.21 -4.55 -8.55
C LYS A 145 4.24 -5.64 -8.84
N GLU A 146 4.75 -6.30 -7.79
CA GLU A 146 5.77 -7.36 -7.91
C GLU A 146 5.24 -8.66 -8.54
N LYS A 147 3.91 -8.83 -8.59
CA LYS A 147 3.26 -10.03 -9.13
C LYS A 147 2.85 -9.88 -10.59
N ILE A 148 2.97 -8.69 -11.16
CA ILE A 148 2.78 -8.46 -12.58
C ILE A 148 3.85 -9.26 -13.35
N PRO A 149 3.47 -10.15 -14.27
CA PRO A 149 4.44 -10.91 -15.06
C PRO A 149 5.30 -9.96 -15.90
N LEU A 150 6.60 -10.24 -15.99
CA LEU A 150 7.50 -9.54 -16.91
C LEU A 150 7.51 -10.30 -18.25
N ILE A 151 6.53 -10.03 -19.10
CA ILE A 151 6.38 -10.67 -20.41
C ILE A 151 6.29 -9.61 -21.51
N PRO A 152 6.74 -9.90 -22.75
CA PRO A 152 6.76 -8.90 -23.82
C PRO A 152 5.38 -8.33 -24.17
N GLU A 153 4.35 -9.18 -24.12
CA GLU A 153 2.96 -8.81 -24.43
C GLU A 153 2.03 -9.28 -23.32
N HIS A 154 1.19 -8.37 -22.86
CA HIS A 154 0.11 -8.61 -21.92
C HIS A 154 -1.22 -8.84 -22.65
N TYR A 155 -2.34 -8.86 -21.92
CA TYR A 155 -3.65 -8.96 -22.58
C TYR A 155 -3.79 -7.86 -23.63
N VAL A 156 -4.45 -8.23 -24.73
CA VAL A 156 -4.77 -7.30 -25.84
C VAL A 156 -3.52 -6.70 -26.50
N GLY A 157 -2.34 -7.30 -26.30
CA GLY A 157 -1.10 -6.88 -26.96
C GLY A 157 -0.45 -5.63 -26.36
N ILE A 158 -0.85 -5.20 -25.16
CA ILE A 158 -0.16 -4.11 -24.45
C ILE A 158 1.25 -4.55 -24.07
N ASP A 159 2.25 -3.74 -24.40
CA ASP A 159 3.62 -3.98 -23.98
C ASP A 159 3.87 -3.60 -22.51
N GLN A 160 4.96 -4.12 -21.96
CA GLN A 160 5.34 -3.90 -20.57
C GLN A 160 5.60 -2.42 -20.24
N ILE A 161 6.05 -1.61 -21.20
CA ILE A 161 6.40 -0.20 -20.99
C ILE A 161 5.13 0.61 -20.73
N HIS A 162 4.13 0.47 -21.60
CA HIS A 162 2.84 1.15 -21.47
C HIS A 162 2.09 0.73 -20.20
N LEU A 163 2.14 -0.56 -19.86
CA LEU A 163 1.55 -1.04 -18.61
C LEU A 163 2.23 -0.43 -17.38
N ASN A 164 3.56 -0.41 -17.34
CA ASN A 164 4.32 0.19 -16.25
C ASN A 164 4.02 1.69 -16.11
N GLN A 165 3.93 2.40 -17.24
CA GLN A 165 3.57 3.82 -17.24
C GLN A 165 2.18 4.03 -16.61
N SER A 166 1.19 3.23 -17.00
CA SER A 166 -0.17 3.32 -16.45
C SER A 166 -0.20 3.07 -14.93
N ILE A 167 0.62 2.13 -14.44
CA ILE A 167 0.74 1.84 -13.00
C ILE A 167 1.37 3.02 -12.25
N ASN A 168 2.42 3.61 -12.81
CA ASN A 168 3.09 4.77 -12.24
C ASN A 168 2.17 6.00 -12.22
N ASP A 169 1.38 6.22 -13.27
CA ASP A 169 0.45 7.35 -13.36
C ASP A 169 -0.69 7.25 -12.34
N MET A 170 -1.09 6.03 -11.95
CA MET A 170 -2.09 5.81 -10.90
C MET A 170 -1.53 5.92 -9.47
N GLU A 171 -0.23 5.73 -9.29
CA GLU A 171 0.44 5.62 -7.99
C GLU A 171 0.15 6.80 -7.04
N PRO A 172 0.14 8.08 -7.49
CA PRO A 172 -0.22 9.19 -6.62
C PRO A 172 -1.63 9.08 -6.03
N SER A 173 -2.60 8.60 -6.81
CA SER A 173 -3.98 8.41 -6.36
C SER A 173 -4.10 7.27 -5.34
N ILE A 174 -3.34 6.20 -5.57
CA ILE A 174 -3.27 5.04 -4.67
C ILE A 174 -2.67 5.47 -3.33
N ILE A 175 -1.51 6.12 -3.35
CA ILE A 175 -0.82 6.60 -2.15
C ILE A 175 -1.68 7.61 -1.38
N ALA A 176 -2.36 8.55 -2.07
CA ALA A 176 -3.27 9.49 -1.42
C ALA A 176 -4.41 8.77 -0.67
N THR A 177 -4.96 7.70 -1.26
CA THR A 177 -6.01 6.90 -0.61
C THR A 177 -5.46 6.08 0.56
N ILE A 178 -4.27 5.48 0.41
CA ILE A 178 -3.58 4.78 1.50
C ILE A 178 -3.32 5.72 2.68
N ASN A 179 -2.91 6.96 2.43
CA ASN A 179 -2.70 7.96 3.48
C ASN A 179 -3.99 8.23 4.29
N GLN A 180 -5.15 8.30 3.62
CA GLN A 180 -6.44 8.45 4.29
C GLN A 180 -6.80 7.22 5.11
N TRP A 181 -6.58 6.03 4.55
CA TRP A 181 -6.82 4.75 5.24
C TRP A 181 -5.96 4.56 6.46
N ALA A 182 -4.67 4.89 6.40
CA ALA A 182 -3.76 4.77 7.53
C ALA A 182 -4.24 5.60 8.73
N LYS A 183 -4.66 6.84 8.48
CA LYS A 183 -5.30 7.70 9.50
C LYS A 183 -6.59 7.06 10.03
N GLN A 184 -7.44 6.59 9.12
CA GLN A 184 -8.73 5.99 9.47
C GLN A 184 -8.58 4.76 10.38
N VAL A 185 -7.67 3.84 10.08
CA VAL A 185 -7.53 2.59 10.85
C VAL A 185 -6.89 2.82 12.21
N ILE A 186 -5.98 3.79 12.32
CA ILE A 186 -5.41 4.17 13.62
C ILE A 186 -6.50 4.76 14.53
N ILE A 187 -7.30 5.71 14.00
CA ILE A 187 -8.42 6.35 14.72
C ILE A 187 -9.48 5.32 15.12
N ASN A 188 -9.84 4.40 14.21
CA ASN A 188 -10.87 3.38 14.48
C ASN A 188 -10.34 2.16 15.23
N GLY A 189 -9.04 2.06 15.47
CA GLY A 189 -8.41 0.93 16.16
C GLY A 189 -8.35 -0.38 15.35
N GLY A 190 -8.55 -0.34 14.02
CA GLY A 190 -8.51 -1.53 13.18
C GLY A 190 -9.11 -1.34 11.78
N VAL A 191 -9.12 -2.42 11.00
CA VAL A 191 -9.52 -2.45 9.58
C VAL A 191 -11.01 -2.71 9.38
N LYS A 192 -11.77 -3.05 10.42
CA LYS A 192 -13.22 -3.38 10.32
C LYS A 192 -14.07 -2.28 9.67
N LYS A 193 -13.69 -1.01 9.86
CA LYS A 193 -14.38 0.17 9.29
C LYS A 193 -13.68 0.74 8.06
N LEU A 194 -12.64 0.08 7.54
CA LEU A 194 -11.92 0.50 6.35
C LEU A 194 -12.87 0.53 5.15
N ARG A 195 -12.93 1.66 4.47
CA ARG A 195 -13.84 1.85 3.33
C ARG A 195 -13.15 2.68 2.26
N LEU A 196 -13.47 2.37 1.01
CA LEU A 196 -13.03 3.16 -0.12
C LEU A 196 -13.65 4.57 -0.04
N PRO A 197 -12.87 5.65 -0.22
CA PRO A 197 -13.41 7.00 -0.25
C PRO A 197 -14.47 7.17 -1.35
N ARG A 198 -15.40 8.10 -1.13
CA ARG A 198 -16.37 8.49 -2.15
C ARG A 198 -15.62 9.11 -3.33
N PHE A 199 -15.88 8.59 -4.52
CA PHE A 199 -15.31 9.13 -5.75
C PHE A 199 -16.19 10.28 -6.22
N SER A 200 -15.71 11.52 -6.11
CA SER A 200 -16.30 12.62 -6.85
C SER A 200 -15.74 12.55 -8.27
N LYS A 201 -16.56 12.10 -9.22
CA LYS A 201 -16.33 12.47 -10.63
C LYS A 201 -16.43 14.00 -10.63
N LYS A 202 -15.30 14.71 -10.66
CA LYS A 202 -15.34 16.13 -11.04
C LYS A 202 -15.94 16.13 -12.44
N ARG A 203 -17.22 16.46 -12.57
CA ARG A 203 -17.78 16.83 -13.87
C ARG A 203 -16.90 17.98 -14.35
N ALA A 204 -16.47 17.93 -15.60
CA ALA A 204 -15.92 19.12 -16.23
C ALA A 204 -16.92 20.24 -15.96
N ILE A 205 -16.45 21.34 -15.37
CA ILE A 205 -17.26 22.56 -15.31
C ILE A 205 -17.41 22.94 -16.76
N ASP A 206 -18.61 22.76 -17.31
CA ASP A 206 -18.93 23.24 -18.64
C ASP A 206 -18.93 24.76 -18.55
N LEU A 207 -17.87 25.38 -19.04
CA LEU A 207 -17.69 26.84 -19.01
C LEU A 207 -18.51 27.54 -20.10
N GLU A 208 -19.30 26.81 -20.90
CA GLU A 208 -20.12 27.37 -21.98
C GLU A 208 -21.54 27.79 -21.55
N GLU A 209 -21.98 27.50 -20.32
CA GLU A 209 -23.37 27.75 -19.90
C GLU A 209 -23.60 29.05 -19.11
N ASN A 210 -22.73 30.07 -19.27
CA ASN A 210 -22.94 31.41 -18.69
C ASN A 210 -22.61 32.54 -19.68
N LEU A 211 -23.11 32.43 -20.91
CA LEU A 211 -23.22 33.55 -21.84
C LEU A 211 -24.65 33.65 -22.38
N LEU A 212 -25.58 34.09 -21.51
CA LEU A 212 -26.86 34.68 -21.90
C LEU A 212 -27.17 35.87 -21.00
#